data_AF-A0A847LEM2-F1
#
_entry.id   AF-A0A847LEM2-F1
#
_cell.length_a   1.000
_cell.length_b   1.000
_cell.length_c   1.000
_cell.angle_alpha   90.00
_cell.angle_beta   90.00
_cell.angle_gamma   90.00
#
_symmetry.space_group_name_H-M   'P 1'
#
loop_
_entity.id
_entity.type
_entity.pdbx_description
1 polymer ?
#
loop_
_entity_poly.entity_id
_entity_poly.type
_entity_poly.pdbx_seq_one_letter_code
_entity_poly.pdbx_strand_id
1 'polypeptide(L)'
;MNRTTRGVSFAEVAIGLIIAGIVLVPLLALYHRGGEGTVLTRDEVLAYQAAADVLAYVQLLEFDDGLLAPTSAPRDCTALPVGVSAQTVDSRFKRSLTVQTAHPAGITYRYKIVTVRVGWMSGTTERAVELPGLVFAGRRP
;
A
#
# COMPACT_ATOMS: atom_id res chain seq x y z
N MET A 1 16.27 -34.01 -59.36
CA MET A 1 15.63 -33.66 -58.08
C MET A 1 16.56 -32.69 -57.35
N ASN A 2 16.54 -31.41 -57.70
CA ASN A 2 17.47 -30.41 -57.15
C ASN A 2 16.78 -29.61 -56.05
N ARG A 3 17.12 -29.91 -54.79
CA ARG A 3 16.82 -29.03 -53.67
C ARG A 3 17.77 -27.83 -53.74
N THR A 4 17.28 -26.71 -54.24
CA THR A 4 17.94 -25.42 -54.09
C THR A 4 17.78 -24.96 -52.64
N THR A 5 18.82 -25.15 -51.83
CA THR A 5 18.95 -24.52 -50.52
C THR A 5 19.11 -23.01 -50.76
N ARG A 6 18.01 -22.26 -50.75
CA ARG A 6 18.05 -20.80 -50.78
C ARG A 6 18.61 -20.32 -49.44
N GLY A 7 19.87 -19.90 -49.43
CA GLY A 7 20.47 -19.21 -48.30
C GLY A 7 19.79 -17.85 -48.10
N VAL A 8 19.70 -17.41 -46.83
CA VAL A 8 19.14 -16.12 -46.47
C VAL A 8 20.07 -15.01 -46.98
N SER A 9 19.52 -14.03 -47.70
CA SER A 9 20.27 -12.88 -48.20
C SER A 9 20.66 -11.94 -47.06
N PHE A 10 21.81 -11.27 -47.16
CA PHE A 10 22.22 -10.24 -46.18
C PHE A 10 21.13 -9.17 -45.96
N ALA A 11 20.42 -8.79 -47.02
CA ALA A 11 19.31 -7.85 -46.93
C ALA A 11 18.12 -8.42 -46.11
N GLU A 12 17.83 -9.71 -46.23
CA GLU A 12 16.80 -10.38 -45.43
C GLU A 12 17.20 -10.45 -43.95
N VAL A 13 18.48 -10.68 -43.65
CA VAL A 13 19.00 -10.63 -42.28
C VAL A 13 18.88 -9.22 -41.70
N ALA A 14 19.28 -8.20 -42.46
CA ALA A 14 19.19 -6.80 -42.02
C ALA A 14 17.74 -6.36 -41.76
N ILE A 15 16.81 -6.69 -42.65
CA ILE A 15 15.38 -6.44 -42.47
C ILE A 15 14.85 -7.20 -41.26
N GLY A 16 15.24 -8.47 -41.08
CA GLY A 16 14.89 -9.28 -39.91
C GLY A 16 15.33 -8.64 -38.59
N LEU A 17 16.54 -8.09 -38.53
CA LEU A 17 17.05 -7.39 -37.34
C LEU A 17 16.28 -6.09 -37.06
N ILE A 18 15.92 -5.32 -38.10
CA ILE A 18 15.12 -4.10 -37.94
C ILE A 18 13.73 -4.43 -37.39
N ILE A 19 13.06 -5.43 -37.96
CA ILE A 19 11.74 -5.88 -37.50
C ILE A 19 11.84 -6.40 -36.06
N ALA A 20 12.85 -7.20 -35.74
CA ALA A 20 13.08 -7.68 -34.37
C ALA A 20 13.29 -6.53 -33.39
N GLY A 21 14.08 -5.50 -33.76
CA GLY A 21 14.28 -4.31 -32.96
C GLY A 21 12.99 -3.53 -32.71
N ILE A 22 12.18 -3.31 -33.74
CA ILE A 22 10.89 -2.61 -33.63
C ILE A 22 9.92 -3.37 -32.71
N VAL A 23 9.88 -4.70 -32.79
CA VAL A 23 9.01 -5.54 -31.95
C VAL A 23 9.53 -5.64 -30.51
N LEU A 24 10.85 -5.56 -30.28
CA LEU A 24 11.44 -5.67 -28.95
C LEU A 24 11.11 -4.46 -28.06
N VAL A 25 11.03 -3.25 -28.63
CA VAL A 25 10.72 -2.01 -27.89
C VAL A 25 9.40 -2.11 -27.10
N PRO A 26 8.24 -2.43 -27.70
CA PRO A 26 6.99 -2.54 -26.94
C PRO A 26 6.99 -3.70 -25.93
N LEU A 27 7.71 -4.80 -26.21
CA LEU A 27 7.84 -5.92 -25.26
C LEU A 27 8.61 -5.50 -24.00
N LEU A 28 9.71 -4.77 -24.17
CA LEU A 28 10.47 -4.22 -23.05
C LEU A 28 9.63 -3.22 -22.25
N ALA A 29 8.85 -2.37 -22.94
CA ALA A 29 7.95 -1.42 -22.26
C ALA A 29 6.86 -2.13 -21.43
N LEU A 30 6.28 -3.22 -21.95
CA LEU A 30 5.29 -4.02 -21.23
C LEU A 30 5.91 -4.71 -20.00
N TYR A 31 7.13 -5.23 -20.15
CA TYR A 31 7.86 -5.86 -19.06
C TYR A 31 8.14 -4.89 -17.90
N HIS A 32 8.61 -3.68 -18.21
CA HIS A 32 8.87 -2.64 -17.20
C HIS A 32 7.59 -2.26 -16.44
N ARG A 33 6.47 -2.05 -17.16
CA ARG A 33 5.17 -1.73 -16.55
C ARG A 33 4.63 -2.85 -15.67
N GLY A 34 4.84 -4.12 -16.05
CA GLY A 34 4.42 -5.27 -15.26
C GLY A 34 5.21 -5.40 -13.94
N GLY A 35 6.52 -5.15 -14.00
CA GLY A 35 7.38 -5.12 -12.81
C GLY A 35 6.98 -4.00 -11.85
N GLU A 36 6.76 -2.78 -12.37
CA GLU A 36 6.28 -1.65 -11.59
C GLU A 36 4.94 -1.97 -10.90
N GLY A 37 3.95 -2.47 -11.65
CA GLY A 37 2.65 -2.84 -11.08
C GLY A 37 2.75 -3.85 -9.94
N THR A 38 3.62 -4.85 -10.06
CA THR A 38 3.84 -5.86 -9.02
C THR A 38 4.42 -5.26 -7.74
N VAL A 39 5.38 -4.34 -7.87
CA VAL A 39 5.96 -3.62 -6.73
C VAL A 39 4.91 -2.73 -6.07
N LEU A 40 4.08 -2.05 -6.85
CA LEU A 40 3.02 -1.20 -6.32
C LEU A 40 1.98 -2.00 -5.52
N THR A 41 1.49 -3.11 -6.08
CA THR A 41 0.53 -3.96 -5.37
C THR A 41 1.14 -4.55 -4.09
N ARG A 42 2.41 -4.95 -4.13
CA ARG A 42 3.11 -5.42 -2.93
C ARG A 42 3.19 -4.32 -1.86
N ASP A 43 3.58 -3.11 -2.23
CA ASP A 43 3.71 -1.99 -1.30
C ASP A 43 2.35 -1.62 -0.69
N GLU A 44 1.27 -1.65 -1.49
CA GLU A 44 -0.09 -1.43 -1.00
C GLU A 44 -0.51 -2.49 0.03
N VAL A 45 -0.26 -3.77 -0.24
CA VAL A 45 -0.58 -4.86 0.70
C VAL A 45 0.18 -4.70 2.01
N LEU A 46 1.47 -4.35 1.96
CA LEU A 46 2.27 -4.10 3.15
C LEU A 46 1.77 -2.88 3.94
N ALA A 47 1.38 -1.81 3.25
CA ALA A 47 0.79 -0.62 3.88
C ALA A 47 -0.55 -0.95 4.56
N TYR A 48 -1.40 -1.76 3.92
CA TYR A 48 -2.66 -2.24 4.51
C TYR A 48 -2.43 -3.07 5.76
N GLN A 49 -1.46 -3.99 5.73
CA GLN A 49 -1.13 -4.80 6.90
C GLN A 49 -0.63 -3.92 8.05
N ALA A 50 0.27 -2.97 7.77
CA ALA A 50 0.76 -2.03 8.77
C ALA A 50 -0.36 -1.14 9.35
N ALA A 51 -1.34 -0.75 8.52
CA ALA A 51 -2.51 0.01 8.97
C ALA A 51 -3.42 -0.84 9.87
N ALA A 52 -3.66 -2.09 9.47
CA ALA A 52 -4.48 -3.05 10.22
C ALA A 52 -3.86 -3.35 11.60
N ASP A 53 -2.54 -3.48 11.68
CA ASP A 53 -1.87 -3.76 12.95
C ASP A 53 -1.96 -2.57 13.93
N VAL A 54 -1.79 -1.34 13.43
CA VAL A 54 -1.98 -0.13 14.25
C VAL A 54 -3.44 -0.02 14.68
N LEU A 55 -4.38 -0.31 13.78
CA LEU A 55 -5.80 -0.28 14.12
C LEU A 55 -6.14 -1.32 15.19
N ALA A 56 -5.63 -2.54 15.06
CA ALA A 56 -5.80 -3.60 16.04
C ALA A 56 -5.23 -3.21 17.41
N TYR A 57 -4.03 -2.60 17.44
CA TYR A 57 -3.46 -2.05 18.66
C TYR A 57 -4.36 -0.99 19.30
N VAL A 58 -4.85 -0.04 18.50
CA VAL A 58 -5.71 1.05 18.97
C VAL A 58 -7.05 0.53 19.49
N GLN A 59 -7.60 -0.53 18.90
CA GLN A 59 -8.84 -1.17 19.36
C GLN A 59 -8.71 -1.90 20.70
N LEU A 60 -7.48 -2.24 21.12
CA LEU A 60 -7.21 -2.86 22.43
C LEU A 60 -7.06 -1.82 23.54
N LEU A 61 -6.91 -0.53 23.21
CA LEU A 61 -6.76 0.53 24.19
C LEU A 61 -8.09 0.83 24.90
N GLU A 62 -7.98 1.38 26.11
CA GLU A 62 -9.14 1.87 26.84
C GLU A 62 -9.74 3.10 26.14
N PHE A 63 -11.05 3.28 26.22
CA PHE A 63 -11.74 4.34 25.49
C PHE A 63 -11.19 5.74 25.80
N ASP A 64 -10.77 5.99 27.05
CA ASP A 64 -10.24 7.28 27.51
C ASP A 64 -8.71 7.38 27.43
N ASP A 65 -8.05 6.44 26.72
CA ASP A 65 -6.60 6.50 26.48
C ASP A 65 -6.18 7.81 25.79
N GLY A 66 -5.04 8.37 26.19
CA GLY A 66 -4.52 9.63 25.65
C GLY A 66 -4.24 9.59 24.15
N LEU A 67 -3.83 8.43 23.60
CA LEU A 67 -3.64 8.21 22.17
C LEU A 67 -4.97 8.30 21.40
N LEU A 68 -6.08 8.04 22.08
CA LEU A 68 -7.45 8.15 21.56
C LEU A 68 -8.11 9.51 21.85
N ALA A 69 -7.39 10.49 22.38
CA ALA A 69 -7.92 11.85 22.48
C ALA A 69 -8.19 12.42 21.07
N PRO A 70 -9.31 13.13 20.83
CA PRO A 70 -9.61 13.72 19.53
C PRO A 70 -8.48 14.61 19.03
N THR A 71 -8.22 14.59 17.73
CA THR A 71 -7.14 15.37 17.14
C THR A 71 -7.48 15.82 15.73
N SER A 72 -7.10 17.06 15.41
CA SER A 72 -7.22 17.65 14.08
C SER A 72 -6.01 17.33 13.18
N ALA A 73 -4.87 16.98 13.76
CA ALA A 73 -3.64 16.67 13.05
C ALA A 73 -3.28 15.18 13.22
N PRO A 74 -2.77 14.51 12.17
CA PRO A 74 -2.34 13.12 12.28
C PRO A 74 -1.24 12.95 13.34
N ARG A 75 -1.41 12.01 14.26
CA ARG A 75 -0.40 11.65 15.27
C ARG A 75 0.54 10.59 14.70
N ASP A 76 1.84 10.79 14.85
CA ASP A 76 2.81 9.78 14.45
C ASP A 76 2.69 8.52 15.32
N CYS A 77 2.52 7.39 14.64
CA CYS A 77 2.36 6.06 15.23
C CYS A 77 3.45 5.10 14.71
N THR A 78 4.50 5.63 14.08
CA THR A 78 5.56 4.84 13.43
C THR A 78 6.40 4.07 14.44
N ALA A 79 6.38 4.42 15.73
CA ALA A 79 7.08 3.70 16.79
C ALA A 79 6.18 2.72 17.58
N LEU A 80 4.87 2.65 17.28
CA LEU A 80 3.96 1.79 18.06
C LEU A 80 4.33 0.31 17.89
N PRO A 81 4.32 -0.46 19.01
CA PRO A 81 4.59 -1.88 18.99
C PRO A 81 3.49 -2.57 18.20
N VAL A 82 3.91 -3.19 17.10
CA VAL A 82 3.06 -3.93 16.17
C VAL A 82 2.90 -5.34 16.73
N GLY A 83 1.67 -5.76 17.02
CA GLY A 83 1.39 -7.01 17.71
C GLY A 83 1.21 -8.23 16.78
N VAL A 84 1.75 -9.37 17.23
CA VAL A 84 1.69 -10.77 16.72
C VAL A 84 2.60 -11.14 15.55
N SER A 85 2.79 -10.28 14.55
CA SER A 85 3.78 -10.55 13.49
C SER A 85 5.05 -9.75 13.77
N ALA A 86 6.15 -10.42 14.12
CA ALA A 86 7.48 -9.83 14.28
C ALA A 86 8.08 -9.36 12.94
N GLN A 87 7.26 -8.85 12.04
CA GLN A 87 7.70 -8.28 10.79
C GLN A 87 8.18 -6.87 11.08
N THR A 88 9.47 -6.66 10.84
CA THR A 88 10.07 -5.33 10.79
C THR A 88 9.27 -4.49 9.82
N VAL A 89 8.52 -3.51 10.33
CA VAL A 89 7.84 -2.52 9.49
C VAL A 89 8.91 -1.82 8.68
N ASP A 90 8.76 -1.85 7.36
CA ASP A 90 9.69 -1.18 6.48
C ASP A 90 9.70 0.32 6.82
N SER A 91 10.89 0.83 7.13
CA SER A 91 11.15 2.23 7.49
C SER A 91 10.63 3.26 6.49
N ARG A 92 10.33 2.85 5.25
CA ARG A 92 9.70 3.70 4.24
C ARG A 92 8.25 4.07 4.54
N PHE A 93 7.56 3.30 5.37
CA PHE A 93 6.16 3.53 5.73
C PHE A 93 6.06 4.46 6.94
N LYS A 94 5.38 5.58 6.75
CA LYS A 94 5.00 6.50 7.83
C LYS A 94 3.59 6.20 8.28
N ARG A 95 3.42 5.90 9.56
CA ARG A 95 2.14 5.51 10.14
C ARG A 95 1.60 6.66 10.96
N SER A 96 0.35 7.06 10.72
CA SER A 96 -0.29 8.12 11.47
C SER A 96 -1.74 7.79 11.83
N LEU A 97 -2.21 8.42 12.90
CA LEU A 97 -3.54 8.20 13.46
C LEU A 97 -4.27 9.54 13.60
N THR A 98 -5.49 9.59 13.09
CA THR A 98 -6.42 10.70 13.33
C THR A 98 -7.61 10.16 14.12
N VAL A 99 -8.05 10.90 15.12
CA VAL A 99 -9.18 10.50 15.99
C VAL A 99 -10.23 11.58 15.99
N GLN A 100 -11.45 11.19 15.63
CA GLN A 100 -12.62 12.04 15.62
C GLN A 100 -13.69 11.48 16.56
N THR A 101 -14.35 12.37 17.28
CA THR A 101 -15.54 12.02 18.06
C THR A 101 -16.77 12.49 17.31
N ALA A 102 -17.64 11.55 16.97
CA ALA A 102 -18.99 11.85 16.51
C ALA A 102 -19.97 11.42 17.60
N HIS A 103 -20.85 12.32 18.01
CA HIS A 103 -21.94 11.99 18.93
C HIS A 103 -23.27 12.46 18.31
N PRO A 104 -23.90 11.62 17.46
CA PRO A 104 -25.17 11.95 16.86
C PRO A 104 -26.26 12.05 17.94
N ALA A 105 -27.15 13.03 17.82
CA ALA A 105 -28.27 13.18 18.73
C ALA A 105 -29.14 11.92 18.73
N GLY A 106 -29.47 11.40 19.93
CA GLY A 106 -30.32 10.22 20.09
C GLY A 106 -29.59 8.88 20.19
N ILE A 107 -28.25 8.83 20.10
CA ILE A 107 -27.47 7.61 20.29
C ILE A 107 -26.87 7.56 21.69
N THR A 108 -27.22 6.53 22.47
CA THR A 108 -26.71 6.32 23.83
C THR A 108 -25.23 5.88 23.86
N TYR A 109 -24.75 5.26 22.79
CA TYR A 109 -23.38 4.74 22.71
C TYR A 109 -22.37 5.85 22.40
N ARG A 110 -21.30 5.90 23.19
CA ARG A 110 -20.13 6.75 22.91
C ARG A 110 -19.14 5.96 22.08
N TYR A 111 -18.74 6.51 20.94
CA TYR A 111 -17.72 5.92 20.08
C TYR A 111 -16.76 6.99 19.57
N LYS A 112 -15.56 6.57 19.20
CA LYS A 112 -14.55 7.36 18.52
C LYS A 112 -14.32 6.72 17.16
N ILE A 113 -14.26 7.56 16.13
CA ILE A 113 -13.83 7.17 14.80
C ILE A 113 -12.33 7.36 14.76
N VAL A 114 -11.60 6.28 14.49
CA VAL A 114 -10.15 6.30 14.33
C VAL A 114 -9.84 6.06 12.87
N THR A 115 -8.98 6.88 12.27
CA THR A 115 -8.50 6.69 10.92
C THR A 115 -7.00 6.51 10.99
N VAL A 116 -6.54 5.31 10.64
CA VAL A 116 -5.11 5.01 10.51
C VAL A 116 -4.71 5.27 9.07
N ARG A 117 -3.69 6.10 8.87
CA ARG A 117 -3.09 6.37 7.57
C ARG A 117 -1.67 5.81 7.52
N VAL A 118 -1.35 5.09 6.47
CA VAL A 118 0.01 4.63 6.18
C VAL A 118 0.46 5.21 4.85
N GLY A 119 1.42 6.12 4.89
CA GLY A 119 1.97 6.80 3.73
C GLY A 119 3.37 6.30 3.35
N TRP A 120 3.67 6.27 2.05
CA TRP A 120 5.00 5.96 1.53
C TRP A 120 5.28 6.70 0.22
N MET A 121 6.56 6.80 -0.14
CA MET A 121 6.98 7.30 -1.44
C MET A 121 7.12 6.14 -2.44
N SER A 122 6.47 6.29 -3.59
CA SER A 122 6.57 5.42 -4.75
C SER A 122 7.22 6.22 -5.89
N GLY A 123 8.55 6.22 -5.94
CA GLY A 123 9.29 7.14 -6.81
C GLY A 123 9.12 8.58 -6.33
N THR A 124 8.53 9.44 -7.15
CA THR A 124 8.23 10.85 -6.81
C THR A 124 6.82 11.08 -6.29
N THR A 125 5.97 10.05 -6.29
CA THR A 125 4.57 10.16 -5.89
C THR A 125 4.39 9.68 -4.46
N GLU A 126 3.80 10.52 -3.60
CA GLU A 126 3.32 10.09 -2.30
C GLU A 126 2.05 9.24 -2.48
N ARG A 127 2.05 8.07 -1.85
CA ARG A 127 0.88 7.19 -1.77
C ARG A 127 0.51 6.97 -0.31
N ALA A 128 -0.76 6.71 -0.09
CA ALA A 128 -1.25 6.38 1.23
C ALA A 128 -2.42 5.41 1.17
N VAL A 129 -2.53 4.59 2.20
CA VAL A 129 -3.70 3.79 2.52
C VAL A 129 -4.31 4.37 3.79
N GLU A 130 -5.63 4.50 3.80
CA GLU A 130 -6.38 4.94 4.97
C GLU A 130 -7.37 3.84 5.38
N LEU A 131 -7.31 3.46 6.65
CA LEU A 131 -8.15 2.43 7.24
C LEU A 131 -8.96 3.05 8.39
N PRO A 132 -10.28 3.24 8.22
CA PRO A 132 -11.14 3.70 9.30
C PRO A 132 -11.51 2.53 10.23
N GLY A 133 -11.73 2.86 11.49
CA GLY A 133 -12.26 1.95 12.49
C GLY A 133 -12.99 2.69 13.61
N LEU A 134 -13.61 1.90 14.49
CA LEU A 134 -14.39 2.41 15.61
C LEU A 134 -13.81 1.87 16.92
N VAL A 135 -13.72 2.75 17.91
CA VAL A 135 -13.46 2.38 19.30
C VAL A 135 -14.68 2.76 20.13
N PHE A 136 -15.27 1.78 20.78
CA PHE A 136 -16.48 1.97 21.59
C PHE A 136 -16.11 2.19 23.05
N ALA A 137 -16.84 3.08 23.71
CA ALA A 137 -16.85 3.15 25.17
C ALA A 137 -17.67 1.96 25.68
N GLY A 138 -17.07 0.76 25.66
CA GLY A 138 -17.70 -0.40 26.25
C GLY A 138 -17.78 -0.24 27.76
N ARG A 139 -18.96 -0.40 28.34
CA ARG A 139 -19.05 -1.00 29.68
C ARG A 139 -18.45 -2.40 29.49
N ARG A 140 -17.27 -2.69 30.06
CA ARG A 140 -16.81 -4.09 30.18
C ARG A 140 -17.91 -4.88 30.91
N PRO A 141 -18.16 -6.15 30.56
CA PRO A 141 -19.06 -7.01 31.34
C PRO A 141 -18.67 -7.05 32.81
#